data_AF-A0A3D0NKC3-F1
#
_entry.id   AF-A0A3D0NKC3-F1
#
_cell.length_a   1.000
_cell.length_b   1.000
_cell.length_c   1.000
_cell.angle_alpha   90.00
_cell.angle_beta   90.00
_cell.angle_gamma   90.00
#
_symmetry.space_group_name_H-M   'P 1'
#
loop_
_entity.id
_entity.type
_entity.pdbx_description
1 polymer ?
#
loop_
_entity_poly.entity_id
_entity_poly.type
_entity_poly.pdbx_seq_one_letter_code
_entity_poly.pdbx_strand_id
1 'polypeptide(L)' 'IHTSAPFMHDGSVKTLKEVVEFYNKGGIKNPQLDEEMKPLKLTEEEIADIVIFMKEGLKSKDYPHVDPPELP' A
#
# COMPACT_ATOMS: atom_id res chain seq x y z
N ILE A 1 9.02 0.22 -1.90
CA ILE A 1 7.62 0.30 -2.38
C ILE A 1 7.22 1.70 -2.91
N HIS A 2 7.82 2.80 -2.44
CA HIS A 2 7.39 4.15 -2.87
C HIS A 2 7.73 4.51 -4.33
N THR A 3 8.61 3.76 -4.98
CA THR A 3 9.03 3.96 -6.38
C THR A 3 8.30 3.08 -7.38
N SER A 4 7.39 2.20 -6.93
CA SER A 4 6.72 1.22 -7.79
C SER A 4 5.34 1.68 -8.26
N ALA A 5 5.10 2.98 -8.32
CA ALA A 5 3.86 3.50 -8.89
C ALA A 5 3.77 3.11 -10.39
N PRO A 6 2.56 2.85 -10.93
CA PRO A 6 1.26 2.93 -10.24
C PRO A 6 0.99 1.73 -9.30
N PHE A 7 0.06 1.91 -8.37
CA PHE A 7 -0.30 0.98 -7.32
C PHE A 7 -1.61 0.23 -7.63
N MET A 8 -1.95 -0.74 -6.77
CA MET A 8 -2.94 -1.80 -6.99
C MET A 8 -2.51 -2.83 -8.04
N HIS A 9 -3.21 -3.96 -8.07
CA HIS A 9 -2.89 -5.09 -8.96
C HIS A 9 -3.07 -4.75 -10.45
N ASP A 10 -3.89 -3.75 -10.74
CA ASP A 10 -4.22 -3.28 -12.09
C ASP A 10 -3.56 -1.93 -12.44
N GLY A 11 -2.78 -1.34 -11.52
CA GLY A 11 -2.16 -0.03 -11.73
C GLY A 11 -3.15 1.14 -11.77
N SER A 12 -4.36 0.98 -11.23
CA SER A 12 -5.40 2.01 -11.27
C SER A 12 -5.10 3.26 -10.43
N VAL A 13 -4.20 3.16 -9.45
CA VAL A 13 -3.98 4.19 -8.43
C VAL A 13 -2.58 4.81 -8.58
N LYS A 14 -2.47 6.13 -8.53
CA LYS A 14 -1.20 6.82 -8.85
C LYS A 14 -0.33 7.06 -7.62
N THR A 15 -0.93 7.19 -6.45
CA THR A 15 -0.22 7.63 -5.24
C THR A 15 -0.48 6.72 -4.05
N LEU A 16 0.48 6.62 -3.13
CA LEU A 16 0.27 5.91 -1.86
C LEU A 16 -0.85 6.54 -1.02
N LYS A 17 -1.06 7.86 -1.12
CA LYS A 17 -2.17 8.55 -0.42
C LYS A 17 -3.52 8.00 -0.90
N GLU A 18 -3.71 7.87 -2.21
CA GLU A 18 -4.94 7.28 -2.77
C GLU A 18 -5.14 5.82 -2.32
N VAL A 19 -4.06 5.04 -2.18
CA VAL A 19 -4.14 3.68 -1.62
C VAL A 19 -4.64 3.70 -0.17
N VAL A 20 -4.05 4.54 0.68
CA VAL A 20 -4.47 4.65 2.09
C VAL A 20 -5.91 5.14 2.20
N GLU A 21 -6.30 6.13 1.41
CA GLU A 21 -7.67 6.64 1.36
C GLU A 21 -8.69 5.60 0.90
N PHE A 22 -8.33 4.74 -0.05
CA PHE A 22 -9.17 3.62 -0.50
C PHE A 22 -9.53 2.70 0.67
N TYR A 23 -8.53 2.31 1.47
CA TYR A 23 -8.75 1.48 2.65
C TYR A 23 -9.45 2.25 3.78
N ASN A 24 -9.14 3.54 3.97
CA ASN A 24 -9.83 4.38 4.96
C ASN A 24 -11.33 4.50 4.69
N LYS A 25 -11.75 4.41 3.42
CA LYS A 25 -13.17 4.38 2.99
C LYS A 25 -13.82 3.00 3.14
N GLY A 26 -13.06 1.95 3.48
CA GLY A 26 -13.54 0.56 3.53
C GLY A 26 -13.58 -0.13 2.17
N GLY A 27 -12.82 0.35 1.17
CA GLY A 27 -12.78 -0.22 -0.17
C GLY A 27 -14.01 0.13 -1.04
N ILE A 28 -14.17 -0.61 -2.15
CA ILE A 28 -15.30 -0.45 -3.09
C ILE A 28 -16.37 -1.47 -2.76
N LYS A 29 -17.60 -1.02 -2.53
CA LYS A 29 -18.76 -1.91 -2.32
C LYS A 29 -18.97 -2.81 -3.53
N ASN A 30 -18.89 -4.12 -3.29
CA ASN A 30 -19.15 -5.15 -4.29
C ASN A 30 -19.56 -6.46 -3.58
N PRO A 31 -20.16 -7.44 -4.28
CA PRO A 31 -20.64 -8.68 -3.66
C PRO A 31 -19.55 -9.56 -3.02
N GLN A 32 -18.28 -9.33 -3.35
CA GLN A 32 -17.13 -10.08 -2.86
C GLN A 32 -16.32 -9.27 -1.84
N LEU A 33 -16.81 -8.10 -1.42
CA LEU A 33 -16.15 -7.30 -0.39
C LEU A 33 -16.25 -8.04 0.95
N ASP A 34 -15.10 -8.21 1.59
CA ASP A 34 -15.03 -8.82 2.91
C ASP A 34 -15.82 -8.00 3.95
N GLU A 35 -16.50 -8.68 4.87
CA GLU A 35 -17.33 -8.04 5.90
C GLU A 35 -16.52 -7.16 6.87
N GLU A 36 -15.21 -7.41 7.01
CA GLU A 36 -14.31 -6.62 7.86
C GLU A 36 -13.85 -5.33 7.19
N MET A 37 -14.05 -5.17 5.87
CA MET A 37 -13.71 -3.94 5.15
C MET A 37 -14.67 -2.80 5.51
N LYS A 38 -14.27 -2.00 6.50
CA LYS A 38 -15.07 -0.91 7.07
C LYS A 38 -14.30 0.40 7.03
N PRO A 39 -14.99 1.57 7.01
CA PRO A 39 -14.32 2.85 7.12
C PRO A 39 -13.51 2.95 8.42
N LEU A 40 -12.23 3.29 8.29
CA LEU A 40 -11.30 3.35 9.42
C LEU A 40 -11.38 4.70 10.15
N LYS A 41 -11.96 5.72 9.51
CA LYS A 41 -12.12 7.09 10.03
C LYS A 41 -10.81 7.75 10.44
N LEU A 42 -9.74 7.43 9.73
CA LEU A 42 -8.44 8.09 9.90
C LEU A 42 -8.57 9.57 9.58
N THR A 43 -7.92 10.38 10.40
CA THR A 43 -7.72 11.80 10.17
C THR A 43 -6.72 12.04 9.02
N GLU A 44 -6.70 13.24 8.46
CA GLU A 44 -5.70 13.60 7.43
C GLU A 44 -4.26 13.48 7.94
N GLU A 45 -4.04 13.74 9.23
CA GLU A 45 -2.74 13.61 9.88
C GLU A 45 -2.30 12.14 9.95
N GLU A 46 -3.17 11.24 10.41
CA GLU A 46 -2.88 9.80 10.46
C GLU A 46 -2.64 9.21 9.06
N ILE A 47 -3.40 9.66 8.04
CA ILE A 47 -3.15 9.27 6.65
C ILE A 47 -1.75 9.73 6.21
N ALA A 48 -1.38 10.98 6.53
CA ALA A 48 -0.06 11.52 6.19
C ALA A 48 1.05 10.73 6.88
N ASP A 49 0.89 10.39 8.16
CA ASP A 49 1.86 9.61 8.93
C ASP A 49 2.07 8.21 8.35
N ILE A 50 1.00 7.52 7.98
CA ILE A 50 1.09 6.21 7.30
C ILE A 50 1.83 6.35 5.97
N VAL A 51 1.50 7.36 5.16
CA VAL A 51 2.17 7.60 3.88
C VAL A 51 3.67 7.89 4.08
N ILE A 52 4.03 8.66 5.11
CA ILE A 52 5.44 8.93 5.46
C ILE A 52 6.14 7.65 5.88
N PHE A 53 5.53 6.85 6.76
CA PHE A 53 6.08 5.58 7.19
C PHE A 53 6.32 4.63 6.01
N MET A 54 5.39 4.53 5.06
CA MET A 54 5.54 3.70 3.87
C MET A 54 6.64 4.20 2.92
N LYS A 55 6.84 5.52 2.83
CA LYS A 55 7.87 6.12 1.96
C LYS A 55 9.26 5.99 2.51
N GLU A 56 9.41 6.33 3.79
CA GLU A 56 10.72 6.48 4.44
C GLU A 56 11.03 5.30 5.36
N GLY A 57 10.07 4.87 6.19
CA GLY A 57 10.26 3.80 7.17
C GLY A 57 10.45 2.41 6.56
N LEU A 58 9.88 2.16 5.37
CA LEU A 58 10.01 0.89 4.64
C LEU A 58 11.03 0.93 3.50
N LYS A 59 11.88 1.96 3.45
CA LYS A 59 12.91 2.11 2.44
C LYS A 59 14.21 1.47 2.94
N SER A 60 14.61 0.35 2.34
CA SER A 60 15.99 -0.10 2.47
C SER A 60 16.89 0.76 1.59
N LYS A 61 18.09 1.07 2.07
CA LYS A 61 19.14 1.71 1.26
C LYS A 61 19.59 0.79 0.13
N ASP A 62 19.72 -0.49 0.45
CA ASP A 62 20.18 -1.53 -0.46
C ASP A 62 19.16 -2.68 -0.44
N TYR A 63 18.71 -3.12 -1.62
CA TYR A 63 17.89 -4.33 -1.70
C TYR A 63 18.82 -5.52 -1.45
N PRO A 64 18.45 -6.50 -0.59
CA PRO A 64 19.33 -7.63 -0.34
C PRO A 64 19.58 -8.35 -1.65
N HIS A 65 20.86 -8.44 -2.04
CA HIS A 65 21.26 -9.32 -3.12
C HIS A 65 21.08 -10.75 -2.62
N VAL A 66 20.26 -11.52 -3.32
CA VAL A 66 20.05 -12.94 -3.04
C VAL A 66 20.49 -13.68 -4.29
N ASP A 67 21.54 -14.48 -4.17
CA ASP A 67 21.97 -15.35 -5.25
C ASP A 67 20.87 -16.38 -5.57
N PRO A 68 20.62 -16.70 -6.85
CA PRO A 68 19.71 -17.78 -7.21
C PRO A 68 20.14 -19.08 -6.52
N PRO A 69 19.19 -19.90 -6.00
CA PRO A 69 19.56 -21.19 -5.43
C PRO A 69 20.14 -22.10 -6.52
N GLU A 70 21.08 -22.98 -6.13
CA GLU A 70 21.52 -24.04 -7.02
C GLU A 70 20.33 -24.95 -7.37
N LEU A 71 20.10 -25.14 -8.67
CA LEU A 71 19.10 -26.08 -9.15
C LEU A 71 19.64 -27.52 -9.00
N PRO A 72 18.76 -28.51 -8.70
CA PRO A 72 19.16 -29.91 -8.62
C PRO A 72 19.64 -30.48 -9.96
#